data_AF-A0A0J1D4N4-F1
#
_entry.id   AF-A0A0J1D4N4-F1
#
_cell.length_a   1.000
_cell.length_b   1.000
_cell.length_c   1.000
_cell.angle_alpha   90.00
_cell.angle_beta   90.00
_cell.angle_gamma   90.00
#
_symmetry.space_group_name_H-M   'P 1'
#
loop_
_entity.id
_entity.type
_entity.pdbx_description
1 polymer ?
#
loop_
_entity_poly.entity_id
_entity_poly.type
_entity_poly.pdbx_seq_one_letter_code
_entity_poly.pdbx_strand_id
1 'polypeptide(L)'
;MTATKLLTPAEAAAFMGFSIRALESWRIRGEGPPFIKLPRAVRYSEEALLAFLEASTRTATKQTAAQAKEATKVRSIRQPA
;
A
#
# COMPACT_ATOMS: atom_id res chain seq x y z
N MET A 1 15.16 -16.98 10.55
CA MET A 1 14.66 -15.82 11.32
C MET A 1 14.67 -14.61 10.40
N THR A 2 13.58 -14.38 9.65
CA THR A 2 13.48 -13.19 8.80
C THR A 2 13.10 -12.00 9.66
N ALA A 3 14.00 -11.03 9.79
CA ALA A 3 13.71 -9.80 10.50
C ALA A 3 12.78 -8.95 9.63
N THR A 4 11.47 -9.01 9.90
CA THR A 4 10.47 -8.25 9.15
C THR A 4 10.69 -6.74 9.37
N LYS A 5 11.11 -6.04 8.33
CA LYS A 5 11.34 -4.59 8.39
C LYS A 5 10.00 -3.87 8.50
N LEU A 6 9.84 -3.08 9.57
CA LEU A 6 8.64 -2.28 9.82
C LEU A 6 8.82 -0.85 9.33
N LEU A 7 8.25 -0.59 8.17
CA LEU A 7 8.25 0.70 7.49
C LEU A 7 7.19 1.63 8.09
N THR A 8 7.54 2.91 8.19
CA THR A 8 6.59 3.98 8.47
C THR A 8 5.64 4.20 7.28
N PRO A 9 4.53 4.93 7.46
CA PRO A 9 3.65 5.26 6.34
C PRO A 9 4.37 6.05 5.24
N ALA A 10 5.35 6.88 5.61
CA ALA A 10 6.17 7.64 4.67
C ALA A 10 7.08 6.72 3.85
N GLU A 11 7.76 5.77 4.51
CA GLU A 11 8.61 4.80 3.82
C GLU A 11 7.80 3.84 2.96
N ALA A 12 6.64 3.38 3.44
CA ALA A 12 5.72 2.54 2.66
C ALA A 12 5.19 3.25 1.41
N ALA A 13 4.90 4.56 1.54
CA ALA A 13 4.50 5.41 0.43
C ALA A 13 5.61 5.49 -0.62
N ALA A 14 6.84 5.78 -0.20
CA ALA A 14 8.01 5.83 -1.07
C ALA A 14 8.31 4.47 -1.73
N PHE A 15 8.15 3.37 -0.98
CA PHE A 15 8.41 2.01 -1.46
C PHE A 15 7.43 1.58 -2.58
N MET A 16 6.13 1.85 -2.41
CA MET A 16 5.12 1.49 -3.41
C MET A 16 4.90 2.60 -4.48
N GLY A 17 5.50 3.77 -4.33
CA GLY A 17 5.31 4.91 -5.23
C GLY A 17 3.99 5.65 -5.05
N PHE A 18 3.36 5.57 -3.87
CA PHE A 18 2.13 6.29 -3.54
C PHE A 18 2.40 7.50 -2.63
N SER A 19 1.39 8.35 -2.43
CA SER A 19 1.44 9.41 -1.43
C SER A 19 0.96 8.91 -0.06
N ILE A 20 1.45 9.52 1.02
CA ILE A 20 1.00 9.20 2.39
C ILE A 20 -0.51 9.41 2.54
N ARG A 21 -1.05 10.47 1.90
CA ARG A 21 -2.48 10.77 1.88
C ARG A 21 -3.31 9.66 1.21
N ALA A 22 -2.77 9.01 0.18
CA ALA A 22 -3.40 7.86 -0.44
C ALA A 22 -3.48 6.67 0.55
N LEU A 23 -2.38 6.37 1.25
CA LEU A 23 -2.35 5.32 2.28
C LEU A 23 -3.32 5.61 3.45
N GLU A 24 -3.42 6.86 3.88
CA GLU A 24 -4.42 7.25 4.89
C GLU A 24 -5.85 7.05 4.40
N SER A 25 -6.13 7.42 3.15
CA SER A 25 -7.45 7.24 2.55
C SER A 25 -7.81 5.76 2.43
N TRP A 26 -6.84 4.90 2.08
CA TRP A 26 -7.01 3.45 2.04
C TRP A 26 -7.33 2.87 3.42
N ARG A 27 -6.64 3.32 4.47
CA ARG A 27 -6.96 2.90 5.85
C ARG A 27 -8.37 3.24 6.29
N ILE A 28 -8.87 4.41 5.89
CA ILE A 28 -10.24 4.83 6.22
C ILE A 28 -11.26 3.95 5.48
N ARG A 29 -10.98 3.64 4.22
CA ARG A 29 -11.83 2.76 3.39
C ARG A 29 -11.75 1.29 3.75
N GLY A 30 -10.76 0.89 4.56
CA GLY A 30 -10.48 -0.53 4.85
C GLY A 30 -9.87 -1.25 3.66
N GLU A 31 -9.24 -0.52 2.74
CA GLU A 31 -8.58 -1.05 1.56
C GLU A 31 -7.06 -0.96 1.72
N GLY A 32 -6.32 -1.73 0.93
CA GLY A 32 -4.86 -1.65 0.83
C GLY A 32 -4.08 -2.70 1.65
N PRO A 33 -2.75 -2.51 1.77
CA PRO A 33 -1.87 -3.48 2.41
C PRO A 33 -2.17 -3.64 3.92
N PRO A 34 -1.92 -4.83 4.48
CA PRO A 34 -2.01 -5.06 5.92
C PRO A 34 -1.16 -4.04 6.68
N PHE A 35 -1.77 -3.39 7.68
CA PHE A 35 -1.08 -2.44 8.54
C PHE A 35 -1.08 -2.93 9.98
N ILE A 36 0.01 -2.65 10.68
CA ILE A 36 0.16 -2.94 12.10
C ILE A 36 -0.17 -1.66 12.86
N LYS A 37 -1.29 -1.66 13.57
CA LYS A 37 -1.70 -0.54 14.43
C LYS A 37 -0.98 -0.65 15.77
N LEU A 38 -0.07 0.28 16.03
CA LEU A 38 0.55 0.49 17.34
C LEU A 38 -0.18 1.63 18.06
N PRO A 39 -0.10 1.73 19.40
CA PRO A 39 -0.80 2.76 20.17
C PRO A 39 -0.45 4.21 19.77
N ARG A 40 0.76 4.46 19.24
CA ARG A 40 1.23 5.82 18.85
C ARG A 40 1.62 5.94 17.38
N ALA A 41 1.57 4.85 16.63
CA ALA A 41 2.08 4.81 15.26
C ALA A 41 1.39 3.71 14.46
N VAL A 42 1.47 3.79 13.15
CA VAL A 42 1.07 2.66 12.30
C VAL A 42 2.24 2.31 11.40
N ARG A 43 2.54 1.02 11.34
CA ARG A 43 3.65 0.50 10.54
C ARG A 43 3.14 -0.46 9.49
N TYR A 44 3.91 -0.56 8.42
CA TYR A 44 3.72 -1.56 7.37
C TYR A 44 4.91 -2.50 7.42
N SER A 45 4.66 -3.81 7.42
CA SER A 45 5.72 -4.78 7.17
C SER A 45 6.07 -4.76 5.69
N GLU A 46 7.36 -4.68 5.37
CA GLU A 46 7.86 -4.74 3.99
C GLU A 46 7.32 -5.97 3.25
N GLU A 47 7.31 -7.13 3.91
CA GLU A 47 6.76 -8.39 3.36
C GLU A 47 5.27 -8.27 3.00
N ALA A 48 4.48 -7.54 3.79
CA ALA A 48 3.05 -7.36 3.50
C ALA A 48 2.82 -6.38 2.36
N LEU A 49 3.67 -5.37 2.20
CA LEU A 49 3.63 -4.47 1.04
C LEU A 49 3.99 -5.24 -0.24
N LEU A 50 5.04 -6.06 -0.19
CA LEU A 50 5.45 -6.90 -1.30
C LEU A 50 4.34 -7.90 -1.68
N ALA A 51 3.80 -8.63 -0.70
CA ALA A 51 2.70 -9.56 -0.92
C ALA A 51 1.45 -8.88 -1.50
N PHE A 52 1.17 -7.63 -1.11
CA PHE A 52 0.09 -6.84 -1.68
C PHE A 52 0.36 -6.45 -3.14
N LEU A 53 1.60 -6.06 -3.47
CA LEU A 53 2.01 -5.78 -4.85
C LEU A 53 1.97 -7.03 -5.72
N GLU A 54 2.44 -8.16 -5.21
CA GLU A 54 2.37 -9.47 -5.89
C GLU A 54 0.93 -9.91 -6.11
N ALA A 55 0.07 -9.80 -5.09
CA ALA A 55 -1.36 -10.08 -5.22
C ALA A 55 -2.06 -9.14 -6.22
N SER A 56 -1.55 -7.92 -6.38
CA SER A 56 -2.03 -6.93 -7.36
C SER A 56 -1.44 -7.14 -8.76
N THR A 57 -0.33 -7.89 -8.88
CA THR A 57 0.34 -8.18 -10.15
C THR A 57 -0.40 -9.29 -10.89
N ARG A 58 -1.16 -8.93 -11.92
CA ARG A 58 -1.94 -9.89 -12.73
C ARG A 58 -1.14 -10.30 -13.97
N THR A 59 -0.59 -11.52 -13.96
CA THR A 59 0.21 -12.02 -15.09
C THR A 59 -0.59 -12.81 -16.13
N ALA A 60 -1.68 -13.49 -15.79
CA ALA A 60 -2.60 -14.07 -16.78
C ALA A 60 -3.84 -14.62 -16.05
N THR A 61 -4.99 -14.63 -16.73
CA THR A 61 -6.27 -15.23 -16.36
C THR A 61 -6.21 -16.31 -15.28
N LYS A 62 -6.44 -15.92 -14.01
CA LYS A 62 -7.20 -16.71 -13.03
C LYS A 62 -7.59 -15.81 -11.86
N GLN A 63 -8.87 -15.47 -11.90
CA GLN A 63 -9.66 -14.79 -10.90
C GLN A 63 -9.72 -15.62 -9.61
N THR A 64 -9.33 -15.04 -8.48
CA THR A 64 -9.84 -15.42 -7.15
C THR A 64 -9.91 -14.16 -6.29
N ALA A 65 -10.99 -14.06 -5.52
CA ALA A 65 -11.67 -12.84 -5.15
C ALA A 65 -10.97 -12.00 -4.06
N ALA A 66 -10.56 -10.77 -4.42
CA ALA A 66 -10.57 -9.59 -3.57
C ALA A 66 -10.40 -8.36 -4.47
N GLN A 67 -11.47 -8.00 -5.17
CA GLN A 67 -11.56 -6.76 -5.92
C GLN A 67 -11.72 -5.60 -4.93
N ALA A 68 -10.71 -4.75 -4.78
CA ALA A 68 -10.94 -3.33 -4.48
C ALA A 68 -10.91 -2.61 -5.83
N LYS A 69 -12.11 -2.40 -6.35
CA LYS A 69 -12.35 -1.74 -7.62
C LYS A 69 -11.98 -0.26 -7.47
N GLU A 70 -11.18 0.21 -8.43
CA GLU A 70 -11.45 1.46 -9.14
C GLU A 70 -11.20 2.79 -8.42
N ALA A 71 -10.62 3.71 -9.20
CA ALA A 71 -10.54 5.15 -8.98
C ALA A 71 -9.61 5.61 -7.85
N THR A 72 -8.56 6.38 -8.15
CA THR A 72 -8.77 7.68 -8.79
C THR A 72 -7.72 8.01 -9.84
N LYS A 73 -8.15 7.92 -11.10
CA LYS A 73 -7.61 8.68 -12.23
C LYS A 73 -7.82 10.18 -11.98
N VAL A 74 -6.98 10.85 -11.19
CA VAL A 74 -6.93 12.32 -11.13
C VAL A 74 -5.49 12.75 -10.82
N ARG A 75 -4.78 13.12 -11.89
CA ARG A 75 -4.11 14.43 -12.04
C ARG A 75 -3.24 14.91 -10.85
N SER A 76 -1.93 14.86 -11.03
CA SER A 76 -0.99 16.00 -10.88
C SER A 76 0.41 15.46 -11.17
N ILE A 77 1.01 15.64 -12.34
CA ILE A 77 1.78 16.85 -12.70
C ILE A 77 2.20 17.65 -11.45
N ARG A 78 3.30 17.27 -10.80
CA ARG A 78 4.34 18.16 -10.21
C ARG A 78 5.34 17.35 -9.39
N GLN A 79 6.49 17.07 -9.98
CA GLN A 79 7.74 17.29 -9.24
C GLN A 79 8.05 18.78 -9.37
N PRO A 80 8.43 19.48 -8.28
CA PRO A 80 9.21 20.69 -8.42
C PRO A 80 10.61 20.55 -7.80
N ALA A 81 11.57 20.98 -8.64
CA ALA A 81 12.96 21.42 -8.42
C ALA A 81 13.97 20.44 -7.82
#